data_AF-A0A0D0CX33-F1
#
_entry.id   AF-A0A0D0CX33-F1
#
_cell.length_a   1.000
_cell.length_b   1.000
_cell.length_c   1.000
_cell.angle_alpha   90.00
_cell.angle_beta   90.00
_cell.angle_gamma   90.00
#
_symmetry.space_group_name_H-M   'P 1'
#
loop_
_entity.id
_entity.type
_entity.pdbx_description
1 polymer ?
#
loop_
_entity_poly.entity_id
_entity_poly.type
_entity_poly.pdbx_seq_one_letter_code
_entity_poly.pdbx_strand_id
1 'polypeptide(L)'
;MCLFELPSQLRYKLQQKIGKALQWCSDAIWNAFTQYNTQASLLGHPTLSWKDIAEYSLLGEFNLIHYSCADIRDCDWAKPENHEATEIRITVVIQELSQRNPPIGIELQQQWRSYAAINVLHIHQLDQITSLRGFSGDTRVGVCSQTCDEHMHLEDEQLNNQSIQRGM
;
A
#
# COMPACT_ATOMS: atom_id res chain seq x y z
N MET A 1 -16.54 -5.18 -17.02
CA MET A 1 -17.44 -6.30 -17.40
C MET A 1 -17.70 -7.10 -16.14
N CYS A 2 -18.91 -7.02 -15.56
CA CYS A 2 -19.19 -7.57 -14.23
C CYS A 2 -19.27 -9.10 -14.25
N LEU A 3 -18.74 -9.76 -13.21
CA LEU A 3 -18.65 -11.22 -13.02
C LEU A 3 -19.98 -11.99 -13.06
N PHE A 4 -21.12 -11.29 -13.11
CA PHE A 4 -22.44 -11.89 -12.96
C PHE A 4 -23.01 -12.52 -14.23
N GLU A 5 -22.53 -12.11 -15.41
CA GLU A 5 -23.05 -12.52 -16.73
C GLU A 5 -22.39 -13.80 -17.30
N LEU A 6 -21.45 -14.43 -16.58
CA LEU A 6 -20.71 -15.60 -17.09
C LEU A 6 -21.47 -16.92 -16.90
N PRO A 7 -21.30 -17.90 -17.81
CA PRO A 7 -21.82 -19.26 -17.61
C PRO A 7 -21.36 -19.84 -16.25
N SER A 8 -22.26 -20.52 -15.54
CA SER A 8 -22.05 -21.02 -14.17
C SER A 8 -20.73 -21.79 -13.99
N GLN A 9 -20.36 -22.59 -14.99
CA GLN A 9 -19.15 -23.40 -14.99
C GLN A 9 -17.85 -22.59 -15.12
N LEU A 10 -17.87 -21.49 -15.90
CA LEU A 10 -16.73 -20.59 -16.07
C LEU A 10 -16.52 -19.73 -14.82
N ARG A 11 -17.63 -19.25 -14.21
CA ARG A 11 -17.64 -18.53 -12.95
C ARG A 11 -17.04 -19.35 -11.80
N TYR A 12 -17.45 -20.60 -11.68
CA TYR A 12 -16.94 -21.53 -10.66
C TYR A 12 -15.44 -21.79 -10.83
N LYS A 13 -14.97 -22.05 -12.06
CA LYS A 13 -13.53 -22.22 -12.33
C LYS A 13 -12.72 -20.96 -12.00
N LEU A 14 -13.27 -19.78 -12.28
CA LEU A 14 -12.63 -18.51 -11.96
C LEU A 14 -12.57 -18.28 -10.43
N GLN A 15 -13.67 -18.53 -9.71
CA GLN A 15 -13.70 -18.48 -8.25
C GLN A 15 -12.68 -19.43 -7.61
N GLN A 16 -12.54 -20.65 -8.14
CA GLN A 16 -11.53 -21.61 -7.69
C GLN A 16 -10.11 -21.09 -7.91
N LYS A 17 -9.83 -20.46 -9.06
CA LYS A 17 -8.53 -19.84 -9.32
C LYS A 17 -8.22 -18.70 -8.36
N ILE A 18 -9.21 -17.83 -8.10
CA ILE A 18 -9.07 -16.74 -7.14
C ILE A 18 -8.82 -17.30 -5.74
N GLY A 19 -9.61 -18.28 -5.30
CA GLY A 19 -9.43 -18.92 -3.99
C GLY A 19 -8.06 -19.57 -3.82
N LYS A 20 -7.57 -20.27 -4.86
CA LYS A 20 -6.22 -20.85 -4.85
C LYS A 20 -5.12 -19.80 -4.82
N ALA A 21 -5.26 -18.73 -5.60
CA ALA A 21 -4.30 -17.63 -5.59
C ALA A 21 -4.24 -16.97 -4.20
N LEU A 22 -5.40 -16.71 -3.58
CA LEU A 22 -5.46 -16.16 -2.22
C LEU A 22 -4.81 -17.09 -1.19
N GLN A 23 -5.06 -18.40 -1.30
CA GLN A 23 -4.43 -19.38 -0.41
C GLN A 23 -2.91 -19.38 -0.58
N TRP A 24 -2.42 -19.41 -1.83
CA TRP A 24 -0.98 -19.34 -2.11
C TRP A 24 -0.34 -18.06 -1.60
N CYS A 25 -1.00 -16.92 -1.77
CA CYS A 25 -0.52 -15.67 -1.20
C CYS A 25 -0.47 -15.73 0.34
N SER A 26 -1.51 -16.27 0.98
CA SER A 26 -1.53 -16.47 2.43
C SER A 26 -0.38 -17.35 2.91
N ASP A 27 -0.17 -18.50 2.26
CA ASP A 27 0.89 -19.44 2.60
C ASP A 27 2.28 -18.83 2.35
N ALA A 28 2.45 -18.06 1.28
CA ALA A 28 3.69 -17.36 0.97
C ALA A 28 4.03 -16.31 2.04
N ILE A 29 3.05 -15.52 2.48
CA ILE A 29 3.21 -14.53 3.55
C ILE A 29 3.60 -15.24 4.86
N TRP A 30 2.91 -16.33 5.22
CA TRP A 30 3.23 -17.12 6.42
C TRP A 30 4.65 -17.70 6.39
N ASN A 31 5.07 -18.22 5.24
CA ASN A 31 6.41 -18.77 5.07
C ASN A 31 7.48 -17.69 5.20
N ALA A 32 7.30 -16.54 4.54
CA ALA A 32 8.21 -15.41 4.63
C ALA A 32 8.32 -14.89 6.07
N PHE A 33 7.18 -14.74 6.77
CA PHE A 33 7.14 -14.35 8.17
C PHE A 33 7.89 -15.33 9.08
N THR A 34 7.68 -16.63 8.88
CA THR A 34 8.36 -17.67 9.67
C THR A 34 9.87 -17.64 9.44
N GLN A 35 10.30 -17.47 8.18
CA GLN A 35 11.71 -17.35 7.84
C GLN A 35 12.35 -16.11 8.47
N TYR A 36 11.69 -14.96 8.38
CA TYR A 36 12.14 -13.73 9.03
C TYR A 36 12.31 -13.92 10.53
N ASN A 37 11.30 -14.44 11.23
CA ASN A 37 11.36 -14.64 12.68
C ASN A 37 12.46 -15.63 13.10
N THR A 38 12.69 -16.67 12.28
CA THR A 38 13.80 -17.61 12.49
C THR A 38 15.14 -16.89 12.40
N GLN A 39 15.32 -16.05 11.37
CA GLN A 39 16.56 -15.28 11.18
C GLN A 39 16.73 -14.19 12.23
N ALA A 40 15.66 -13.48 12.60
CA ALA A 40 15.68 -12.47 13.65
C ALA A 40 16.13 -13.05 14.99
N SER A 41 15.65 -14.24 15.34
CA SER A 41 16.07 -14.97 16.54
C SER A 41 17.56 -15.31 16.52
N LEU A 42 18.09 -15.75 15.37
CA LEU A 42 19.53 -16.04 15.21
C LEU A 42 20.41 -14.79 15.37
N LEU A 43 19.90 -13.63 14.98
CA LEU A 43 20.61 -12.34 15.05
C LEU A 43 20.38 -11.60 16.37
N GLY A 44 19.57 -12.13 17.29
CA GLY A 44 19.23 -11.48 18.56
C GLY A 44 18.28 -10.29 18.41
N HIS A 45 17.54 -10.21 17.30
CA HIS A 45 16.51 -9.20 17.06
C HIS A 45 15.15 -9.66 17.61
N PRO A 46 14.25 -8.71 17.93
CA PRO A 46 12.89 -9.06 18.35
C PRO A 46 12.13 -9.77 17.21
N THR A 47 11.45 -10.86 17.54
CA THR A 47 10.55 -11.56 16.62
C THR A 47 9.26 -10.75 16.45
N LEU A 48 8.74 -10.70 15.23
CA LEU A 48 7.48 -10.02 14.93
C LEU A 48 6.29 -10.91 15.32
N SER A 49 5.25 -10.31 15.88
CA SER A 49 3.94 -10.91 16.11
C SER A 49 3.00 -10.64 14.94
N TRP A 50 1.97 -11.48 14.78
CA TRP A 50 0.88 -11.20 13.84
C TRP A 50 0.15 -9.90 14.16
N LYS A 51 0.12 -9.51 15.45
CA LYS A 51 -0.42 -8.22 15.87
C LYS A 51 0.39 -7.06 15.28
N ASP A 52 1.71 -7.17 15.33
CA ASP A 52 2.61 -6.15 14.78
C ASP A 52 2.41 -6.06 13.26
N ILE A 53 2.31 -7.20 12.56
CA ILE A 53 2.00 -7.21 11.12
C ILE A 53 0.65 -6.58 10.81
N ALA A 54 -0.39 -6.86 11.60
CA ALA A 54 -1.70 -6.28 11.40
C ALA A 54 -1.68 -4.76 11.61
N GLU A 55 -0.90 -4.27 12.57
CA GLU A 55 -0.66 -2.84 12.78
C GLU A 55 0.11 -2.22 11.58
N TYR A 56 1.07 -2.95 10.99
CA TYR A 56 1.79 -2.52 9.78
C TYR A 56 1.02 -2.70 8.47
N SER A 57 -0.02 -3.54 8.43
CA SER A 57 -0.88 -3.76 7.25
C SER A 57 -1.64 -2.50 6.85
N LEU A 58 -1.87 -1.58 7.81
CA LEU A 58 -2.39 -0.23 7.56
C LEU A 58 -1.49 0.55 6.59
N LEU A 59 -0.16 0.38 6.71
CA LEU A 59 0.83 0.95 5.79
C LEU A 59 0.71 0.34 4.38
N GLY A 60 0.13 -0.85 4.26
CA GLY A 60 -0.13 -1.53 3.01
C GLY A 60 -1.30 -0.96 2.20
N GLU A 61 -2.13 -0.07 2.76
CA GLU A 61 -3.15 0.64 1.99
C GLU A 61 -2.53 1.53 0.89
N PHE A 62 -1.25 1.93 1.07
CA PHE A 62 -0.46 2.62 0.06
C PHE A 62 0.09 1.69 -1.04
N ASN A 63 0.09 0.36 -0.85
CA ASN A 63 0.52 -0.58 -1.90
C ASN A 63 -0.45 -0.58 -3.09
N LEU A 64 -1.70 -0.18 -2.91
CA LEU A 64 -2.63 0.00 -4.03
C LEU A 64 -2.14 1.10 -5.00
N ILE A 65 -1.50 2.14 -4.46
CA ILE A 65 -0.85 3.19 -5.24
C ILE A 65 0.43 2.64 -5.88
N HIS A 66 1.20 1.82 -5.15
CA HIS A 66 2.42 1.18 -5.66
C HIS A 66 2.16 0.29 -6.89
N TYR A 67 1.14 -0.58 -6.84
CA TYR A 67 0.79 -1.45 -7.98
C TYR A 67 0.19 -0.71 -9.18
N SER A 68 -0.22 0.55 -9.02
CA SER A 68 -0.72 1.33 -10.15
C SER A 68 0.38 1.67 -11.17
N CYS A 69 1.67 1.52 -10.79
CA CYS A 69 2.86 1.86 -11.59
C CYS A 69 2.82 3.27 -12.19
N ALA A 70 1.85 4.09 -11.79
CA ALA A 70 1.66 5.46 -12.20
C ALA A 70 2.42 6.31 -11.19
N ASP A 71 3.38 7.09 -11.68
CA ASP A 71 4.03 8.06 -10.84
C ASP A 71 3.03 9.14 -10.44
N ILE A 72 2.44 8.99 -9.25
CA ILE A 72 1.49 9.96 -8.73
C ILE A 72 2.14 11.31 -8.45
N ARG A 73 3.48 11.41 -8.38
CA ARG A 73 4.20 12.65 -8.12
C ARG A 73 4.10 13.65 -9.27
N ASP A 74 3.94 13.15 -10.49
CA ASP A 74 3.72 13.98 -11.67
C ASP A 74 2.28 14.50 -11.76
N CYS A 75 1.36 13.94 -10.96
CA CYS A 75 0.00 14.41 -10.92
C CYS A 75 -0.05 15.81 -10.29
N ASP A 76 -0.78 16.72 -10.92
CA ASP A 76 -0.90 18.10 -10.42
C ASP A 76 -1.44 18.16 -8.98
N TRP A 77 -2.30 17.24 -8.57
CA TRP A 77 -2.84 17.19 -7.21
C TRP A 77 -1.83 16.75 -6.13
N ALA A 78 -0.72 16.10 -6.53
CA ALA A 78 0.32 15.64 -5.62
C ALA A 78 1.44 16.68 -5.39
N LYS A 79 1.47 17.76 -6.19
CA LYS A 79 2.39 18.88 -5.98
C LYS A 79 2.02 19.64 -4.71
N PRO A 80 2.98 19.98 -3.84
CA PRO A 80 2.69 20.56 -2.53
C PRO A 80 1.88 21.86 -2.62
N GLU A 81 2.17 22.71 -3.61
CA GLU A 81 1.47 23.98 -3.81
C GLU A 81 -0.02 23.76 -4.13
N ASN A 82 -0.33 22.74 -4.92
CA ASN A 82 -1.69 22.40 -5.32
C ASN A 82 -2.43 21.62 -4.22
N HIS A 83 -1.70 20.83 -3.45
CA HIS A 83 -2.24 20.10 -2.31
C HIS A 83 -2.70 21.08 -1.21
N GLU A 84 -1.86 22.04 -0.82
CA GLU A 84 -2.20 23.09 0.15
C GLU A 84 -3.41 23.92 -0.31
N ALA A 85 -3.45 24.31 -1.59
CA ALA A 85 -4.58 25.03 -2.15
C ALA A 85 -5.88 24.19 -2.13
N THR A 86 -5.78 22.89 -2.39
CA THR A 86 -6.91 21.97 -2.38
C THR A 86 -7.43 21.75 -0.96
N GLU A 87 -6.55 21.60 0.03
CA GLU A 87 -6.91 21.48 1.44
C GLU A 87 -7.67 22.71 1.94
N ILE A 88 -7.14 23.91 1.66
CA ILE A 88 -7.83 25.17 1.99
C ILE A 88 -9.20 25.20 1.31
N ARG A 89 -9.29 24.87 0.02
CA ARG A 89 -10.56 24.86 -0.71
C ARG A 89 -11.58 23.88 -0.11
N ILE A 90 -11.17 22.69 0.29
CA ILE A 90 -12.05 21.68 0.89
C ILE A 90 -12.65 22.21 2.20
N THR A 91 -11.84 22.83 3.07
CA THR A 91 -12.36 23.38 4.33
C THR A 91 -13.39 24.50 4.12
N VAL A 92 -13.16 25.37 3.13
CA VAL A 92 -14.10 26.42 2.74
C VAL A 92 -15.40 25.83 2.20
N VAL A 93 -15.32 24.83 1.31
CA VAL A 93 -16.50 24.16 0.74
C VAL A 93 -17.32 23.46 1.81
N ILE A 94 -16.69 22.78 2.78
CA ILE A 94 -17.38 22.16 3.91
C ILE A 94 -18.12 23.22 4.74
N GLN A 95 -17.49 24.37 4.97
CA GLN A 95 -18.10 25.47 5.74
C GLN A 95 -19.30 26.09 5.01
N GLU A 96 -19.18 26.32 3.71
CA GLU A 96 -20.27 26.85 2.87
C GLU A 96 -21.44 25.86 2.77
N LEU A 97 -21.15 24.57 2.60
CA LEU A 97 -22.17 23.53 2.55
C LEU A 97 -22.88 23.37 3.90
N SER A 98 -22.16 23.52 5.01
CA SER A 98 -22.78 23.51 6.36
C SER A 98 -23.79 24.63 6.54
N GLN A 99 -23.63 25.77 5.85
CA GLN A 99 -24.59 26.88 5.88
C GLN A 99 -25.80 26.64 4.97
N ARG A 100 -25.60 25.99 3.80
CA ARG A 100 -26.64 25.76 2.79
C ARG A 100 -27.47 24.49 3.03
N ASN A 101 -26.83 23.45 3.52
CA ASN A 101 -27.43 22.15 3.80
C ASN A 101 -26.70 21.51 5.00
N PRO A 102 -27.16 21.79 6.24
CA PRO A 102 -26.50 21.35 7.46
C PRO A 102 -26.19 19.85 7.56
N PRO A 103 -27.09 18.91 7.21
CA PRO A 103 -26.79 17.48 7.36
C PRO A 103 -25.64 17.00 6.48
N ILE A 104 -25.52 17.48 5.23
CA ILE A 104 -24.41 17.08 4.36
C ILE A 104 -23.09 17.75 4.77
N GLY A 105 -23.15 19.01 5.24
CA GLY A 105 -21.96 19.70 5.75
C GLY A 105 -21.38 19.02 6.99
N ILE A 106 -22.24 18.59 7.92
CA ILE A 106 -21.83 17.86 9.14
C ILE A 106 -21.18 16.51 8.77
N GLU A 107 -21.78 15.75 7.85
CA GLU A 107 -21.22 14.45 7.44
C GLU A 107 -19.85 14.61 6.78
N LEU A 108 -19.71 15.55 5.85
CA LEU A 108 -18.43 15.85 5.20
C LEU A 108 -17.37 16.34 6.19
N GLN A 109 -17.78 17.14 7.18
CA GLN A 109 -16.88 17.58 8.23
C GLN A 109 -16.39 16.42 9.11
N GLN A 110 -17.28 15.50 9.48
CA GLN A 110 -16.92 14.31 10.25
C GLN A 110 -15.96 13.43 9.47
N GLN A 111 -16.25 13.20 8.19
CA GLN A 111 -15.39 12.40 7.32
C GLN A 111 -14.01 13.05 7.11
N TRP A 112 -13.95 14.37 6.89
CA TRP A 112 -12.69 15.10 6.80
C TRP A 112 -11.87 15.04 8.09
N ARG A 113 -12.53 15.12 9.27
CA ARG A 113 -11.85 14.94 10.56
C ARG A 113 -11.27 13.54 10.73
N SER A 114 -11.98 12.51 10.30
CA SER A 114 -11.48 11.13 10.34
C SER A 114 -10.25 10.98 9.44
N TYR A 115 -10.29 11.51 8.21
CA TYR A 115 -9.13 11.51 7.32
C TYR A 115 -7.94 12.29 7.89
N ALA A 116 -8.17 13.49 8.42
CA ALA A 116 -7.11 14.29 9.03
C ALA A 116 -6.46 13.58 10.24
N ALA A 117 -7.26 12.89 11.06
CA ALA A 117 -6.75 12.12 12.20
C ALA A 117 -5.86 10.95 11.75
N ILE A 118 -6.24 10.24 10.68
CA ILE A 118 -5.44 9.16 10.09
C ILE A 118 -4.13 9.72 9.52
N ASN A 119 -4.20 10.84 8.80
CA ASN A 119 -3.01 11.50 8.24
C ASN A 119 -2.01 11.90 9.34
N VAL A 120 -2.49 12.41 10.48
CA VAL A 120 -1.62 12.73 11.64
C VAL A 120 -0.91 11.48 12.15
N LEU A 121 -1.60 10.34 12.27
CA LEU A 121 -0.99 9.08 12.68
C LEU A 121 0.06 8.61 11.66
N HIS A 122 -0.23 8.69 10.37
CA HIS A 122 0.70 8.30 9.30
C HIS A 122 1.95 9.19 9.28
N ILE A 123 1.80 10.51 9.41
CA ILE A 123 2.93 11.44 9.52
C ILE A 123 3.80 11.06 10.72
N HIS A 124 3.19 10.83 11.88
CA HIS A 124 3.91 10.45 13.08
C HIS A 124 4.68 9.12 12.92
N GLN A 125 4.08 8.14 12.25
CA GLN A 125 4.73 6.86 11.98
C GLN A 125 5.90 7.00 10.98
N LEU A 126 5.75 7.85 9.95
CA LEU A 126 6.84 8.17 9.04
C LEU A 126 8.00 8.85 9.78
N ASP A 127 7.71 9.79 10.69
CA ASP A 127 8.73 10.40 11.55
C ASP A 127 9.45 9.36 12.42
N GLN A 128 8.72 8.39 12.98
CA GLN A 128 9.33 7.30 13.73
C GLN A 128 10.27 6.46 12.85
N ILE A 129 9.84 6.09 11.64
CA ILE A 129 10.66 5.30 10.70
C ILE A 129 11.94 6.05 10.30
N THR A 130 11.82 7.34 10.02
CA THR A 130 12.97 8.16 9.60
C THR A 130 13.98 8.37 10.73
N SER A 131 13.53 8.26 11.98
CA SER A 131 14.40 8.31 13.17
C SER A 131 15.13 7.00 13.48
N LEU A 132 14.79 5.89 12.80
CA LEU A 132 15.43 4.59 13.05
C LEU A 132 16.91 4.58 12.63
N ARG A 133 17.75 3.98 13.47
CA ARG A 133 19.18 3.85 13.20
C ARG A 133 19.39 2.93 11.99
N GLY A 134 19.96 3.47 10.91
CA GLY A 134 20.19 2.75 9.66
C GLY A 134 19.18 3.04 8.55
N PHE A 135 18.21 3.94 8.78
CA PHE A 135 17.37 4.46 7.72
C PHE A 135 18.22 5.21 6.68
N SER A 136 18.08 4.85 5.40
CA SER A 136 18.84 5.41 4.27
C SER A 136 17.95 6.09 3.23
N GLY A 137 16.64 6.20 3.47
CA GLY A 137 15.70 6.84 2.56
C GLY A 137 15.78 8.37 2.60
N ASP A 138 15.31 9.03 1.53
CA ASP A 138 15.12 10.49 1.51
C ASP A 138 13.70 10.82 2.00
N THR A 139 13.61 11.81 2.90
CA THR A 139 12.35 12.33 3.44
C THR A 139 11.84 13.56 2.71
N ARG A 140 12.59 14.03 1.69
CA ARG A 140 12.17 15.14 0.85
C ARG A 140 10.96 14.73 0.03
N VAL A 141 9.94 15.59 0.08
CA VAL A 141 8.70 15.43 -0.70
C VAL A 141 9.03 15.19 -2.17
N GLY A 142 8.57 14.06 -2.72
CA GLY A 142 8.69 13.73 -4.14
C GLY A 142 9.97 12.98 -4.56
N VAL A 143 10.90 12.63 -3.66
CA VAL A 143 12.11 11.89 -4.04
C VAL A 143 11.89 10.37 -3.92
N CYS A 144 11.86 9.67 -5.06
CA CYS A 144 12.03 8.22 -5.10
C CYS A 144 13.52 7.92 -5.23
N SER A 145 14.07 7.06 -4.36
CA SER A 145 15.42 6.55 -4.57
C SER A 145 15.41 5.75 -5.87
N GLN A 146 16.12 6.25 -6.88
CA GLN A 146 16.26 5.68 -8.23
C GLN A 146 16.75 4.21 -8.25
N THR A 147 17.10 3.66 -7.09
CA THR A 147 17.67 2.33 -6.89
C THR A 147 16.65 1.19 -6.97
N CYS A 148 15.34 1.46 -6.94
CA CYS A 148 14.33 0.38 -6.95
C CYS A 148 14.00 -0.17 -8.35
N ASP A 149 14.28 0.59 -9.42
CA ASP A 149 13.95 0.18 -10.79
C ASP A 149 14.92 -0.89 -11.35
N GLU A 150 16.14 -0.97 -10.81
CA GLU A 150 17.15 -1.92 -11.32
C GLU A 150 16.97 -3.35 -10.78
N HIS A 151 16.23 -3.54 -9.68
CA HIS A 151 16.16 -4.84 -9.00
C HIS A 151 15.00 -5.74 -9.45
N MET A 152 14.00 -5.20 -10.16
CA MET A 152 12.83 -5.96 -10.61
C MET A 152 13.02 -6.67 -11.96
N HIS A 153 14.06 -6.32 -12.74
CA HIS A 153 14.33 -6.94 -14.04
C HIS A 153 15.22 -8.20 -13.99
N LEU A 154 15.80 -8.55 -12.84
CA LEU A 154 16.75 -9.66 -12.74
C LEU A 154 16.13 -10.99 -12.27
N GLU A 155 14.93 -10.99 -11.70
CA GLU A 155 14.29 -12.24 -11.24
C GLU A 155 13.51 -12.98 -12.35
N ASP A 156 13.01 -12.27 -13.37
CA ASP A 156 12.28 -12.88 -14.49
C ASP A 156 13.20 -13.64 -15.47
N GLU A 157 14.48 -13.26 -15.57
CA GLU A 157 15.44 -13.93 -16.45
C GLU A 157 16.02 -15.24 -15.85
N GLN A 158 15.93 -15.42 -14.53
CA GLN A 158 16.39 -16.63 -13.84
C GLN A 158 15.35 -17.77 -13.86
N LEU A 159 14.05 -17.46 -13.85
CA LEU A 159 12.98 -18.47 -13.95
C LEU A 159 12.83 -19.06 -15.37
N ASN A 160 13.18 -18.29 -16.41
CA ASN A 160 13.16 -18.77 -17.79
C ASN A 160 14.34 -19.71 -18.10
N ASN A 161 15.52 -19.46 -17.53
CA ASN A 161 16.72 -20.26 -17.78
C ASN A 161 16.77 -21.61 -17.04
N GLN A 162 16.04 -21.77 -15.92
CA GLN A 162 15.94 -23.08 -15.23
C GLN A 162 14.96 -24.04 -15.91
N SER A 163 14.04 -23.54 -16.73
CA SER A 163 13.04 -24.36 -17.43
C SER A 163 13.60 -25.01 -18.71
N ILE A 164 14.69 -24.50 -19.28
CA ILE A 164 15.32 -25.03 -20.49
C ILE A 164 16.29 -26.20 -20.20
N GLN A 165 16.80 -26.34 -18.97
CA GLN A 165 17.73 -27.44 -18.61
C GLN A 165 17.08 -28.71 -18.04
N ARG A 166 15.75 -28.79 -17.89
CA ARG A 166 15.04 -30.02 -17.45
C ARG A 166 14.29 -30.75 -18.58
N GLY A 167 14.66 -30.45 -19.83
CA GLY A 167 14.04 -31.02 -21.04
C GLY A 167 15.04 -31.66 -22.00
N MET A 168 16.10 -32.30 -21.48
CA MET A 168 16.95 -33.25 -22.21
C MET A 168 17.24 -34.47 -21.33
#